data_AF-A0A7C6MDR2-F1
#
_entry.id   AF-A0A7C6MDR2-F1
#
_cell.length_a   1.000
_cell.length_b   1.000
_cell.length_c   1.000
_cell.angle_alpha   90.00
_cell.angle_beta   90.00
_cell.angle_gamma   90.00
#
_symmetry.space_group_name_H-M   'P 1'
#
loop_
_entity.id
_entity.type
_entity.pdbx_description
1 polymer ?
#
loop_
_entity_poly.entity_id
_entity_poly.type
_entity_poly.pdbx_seq_one_letter_code
_entity_poly.pdbx_strand_id
1 'polypeptide(L)'
;MDETSAADRLALLPWRGALLTGAAAALGSVGLILVQVVVFAIHPPPDTVEGYVDLMSHNPLLGLVSLDLVLSVNNVLVALVYLALVVVLWRRARSTAAIAGALVVLGMASYLASNPSVDMLLLAREYAAAPATARPALLAAGEVLLGSWRGTAFLTYYILNGIALLLVGLALIRTRALGRAVAWWALVSGIFMLVPSTFGTLGLVMSLLSLFPWCVMCVLVARRLWFLASRPPPATR
;
A
#
# COMPACT_ATOMS: atom_id res chain seq x y z
N MET A 1 -15.91 -13.31 -29.17
CA MET A 1 -15.67 -13.21 -27.72
C MET A 1 -15.14 -14.57 -27.30
N ASP A 2 -13.84 -14.63 -27.00
CA ASP A 2 -12.99 -15.82 -27.07
C ASP A 2 -13.34 -16.88 -26.01
N GLU A 3 -13.55 -18.16 -26.38
CA GLU A 3 -13.86 -19.28 -25.48
C GLU A 3 -12.84 -19.40 -24.33
N THR A 4 -11.59 -19.05 -24.62
CA THR A 4 -10.48 -18.97 -23.66
C THR A 4 -10.82 -18.06 -22.46
N SER A 5 -11.52 -16.95 -22.69
CA SER A 5 -11.92 -16.01 -21.63
C SER A 5 -13.07 -16.54 -20.76
N ALA A 6 -13.93 -17.42 -21.29
CA ALA A 6 -15.00 -18.04 -20.51
C ALA A 6 -14.44 -19.11 -19.57
N ALA A 7 -13.55 -19.98 -20.07
CA ALA A 7 -12.90 -21.02 -19.27
C ALA A 7 -12.02 -20.43 -18.15
N ASP A 8 -11.29 -19.34 -18.41
CA ASP A 8 -10.52 -18.64 -17.38
C ASP A 8 -11.42 -18.09 -16.26
N ARG A 9 -12.55 -17.47 -16.62
CA ARG A 9 -13.51 -16.92 -15.65
C ARG A 9 -14.09 -18.02 -14.78
N LEU A 10 -14.53 -19.13 -15.38
CA LEU A 10 -15.06 -20.28 -14.64
C LEU A 10 -14.05 -20.82 -13.63
N ALA A 11 -12.77 -20.90 -14.00
CA ALA A 11 -11.71 -21.35 -13.11
C ALA A 11 -11.41 -20.39 -11.95
N LEU A 12 -11.74 -19.10 -12.09
CA LEU A 12 -11.56 -18.08 -11.07
C LEU A 12 -12.79 -17.88 -10.18
N LEU A 13 -13.95 -18.41 -10.55
CA LEU A 13 -15.19 -18.31 -9.75
C LEU A 13 -15.06 -18.83 -8.31
N PRO A 14 -14.31 -19.92 -8.01
CA PRO A 14 -14.07 -20.33 -6.63
C PRO A 14 -13.41 -19.23 -5.79
N TRP A 15 -12.66 -18.34 -6.42
CA TRP A 15 -11.96 -17.22 -5.80
C TRP A 15 -12.73 -15.90 -5.88
N ARG A 16 -14.03 -15.93 -6.22
CA ARG A 16 -14.86 -14.73 -6.38
C ARG A 16 -14.76 -13.77 -5.20
N GLY A 17 -14.72 -14.28 -3.98
CA GLY A 17 -14.53 -13.46 -2.78
C GLY A 17 -13.25 -12.64 -2.84
N ALA A 18 -12.11 -13.29 -3.08
CA ALA A 18 -10.80 -12.63 -3.21
C ALA A 18 -10.74 -11.60 -4.35
N LEU A 19 -11.40 -11.88 -5.48
CA LEU A 19 -11.46 -10.93 -6.60
C LEU A 19 -12.28 -9.68 -6.26
N LEU A 20 -13.43 -9.85 -5.61
CA LEU A 20 -14.29 -8.73 -5.23
C LEU A 20 -13.67 -7.90 -4.10
N THR A 21 -13.06 -8.55 -3.11
CA THR A 21 -12.34 -7.84 -2.04
C THR A 21 -11.13 -7.09 -2.59
N GLY A 22 -10.34 -7.71 -3.48
CA GLY A 22 -9.22 -7.03 -4.15
C GLY A 22 -9.68 -5.84 -5.01
N ALA A 23 -10.82 -5.95 -5.69
CA ALA A 23 -11.37 -4.85 -6.47
C ALA A 23 -11.86 -3.69 -5.59
N ALA A 24 -12.58 -3.99 -4.51
CA ALA A 24 -13.02 -2.98 -3.55
C ALA A 24 -11.83 -2.33 -2.85
N ALA A 25 -10.82 -3.12 -2.47
CA ALA A 25 -9.59 -2.65 -1.85
C ALA A 25 -8.78 -1.75 -2.80
N ALA A 26 -8.75 -2.04 -4.10
CA ALA A 26 -8.08 -1.17 -5.07
C ALA A 26 -8.74 0.21 -5.15
N LEU A 27 -10.08 0.27 -5.17
CA LEU A 27 -10.79 1.57 -5.16
C LEU A 27 -10.66 2.28 -3.80
N GLY A 28 -10.75 1.52 -2.70
CA GLY A 28 -10.53 2.03 -1.35
C GLY A 28 -9.13 2.63 -1.18
N SER A 29 -8.10 1.97 -1.75
CA SER A 29 -6.72 2.46 -1.73
C SER A 29 -6.60 3.84 -2.40
N VAL A 30 -7.19 4.00 -3.59
CA VAL A 30 -7.23 5.30 -4.27
C VAL A 30 -7.95 6.35 -3.42
N GLY A 31 -9.10 6.00 -2.82
CA GLY A 31 -9.83 6.89 -1.92
C GLY A 31 -8.98 7.33 -0.72
N LEU A 32 -8.29 6.41 -0.05
CA LEU A 32 -7.43 6.72 1.09
C LEU A 32 -6.24 7.59 0.71
N ILE A 33 -5.61 7.34 -0.44
CA ILE A 33 -4.53 8.18 -0.96
C ILE A 33 -5.02 9.61 -1.17
N LEU A 34 -6.19 9.80 -1.79
CA LEU A 34 -6.76 11.12 -2.02
C LEU A 34 -7.09 11.84 -0.70
N VAL A 35 -7.69 11.13 0.26
CA VAL A 35 -7.97 11.68 1.59
C VAL A 35 -6.67 12.12 2.27
N GLN A 36 -5.63 11.27 2.26
CA GLN A 36 -4.35 11.59 2.88
C GLN A 36 -3.69 12.82 2.26
N VAL A 37 -3.69 12.92 0.92
CA VAL A 37 -3.16 14.09 0.21
C VAL A 37 -3.89 15.37 0.59
N VAL A 38 -5.23 15.33 0.68
CA VAL A 38 -6.03 16.50 1.11
C VAL A 38 -5.72 16.87 2.55
N VAL A 39 -5.62 15.90 3.46
CA VAL A 39 -5.31 16.16 4.87
C VAL A 39 -3.93 16.82 4.99
N PHE A 40 -2.90 16.32 4.31
CA PHE A 40 -1.55 16.89 4.38
C PHE A 40 -1.44 18.26 3.72
N ALA A 41 -2.27 18.55 2.71
CA ALA A 41 -2.32 19.87 2.10
C ALA A 41 -2.94 20.93 3.03
N ILE A 42 -3.93 20.56 3.85
CA ILE A 42 -4.62 21.47 4.79
C ILE A 42 -3.87 21.55 6.12
N HIS A 43 -3.37 20.41 6.59
CA HIS A 43 -2.69 20.23 7.87
C HIS A 43 -1.33 19.54 7.66
N PRO A 44 -0.30 20.31 7.27
CA PRO A 44 1.05 19.77 7.13
C PRO A 44 1.50 19.11 8.43
N PRO A 45 2.11 17.91 8.37
CA PRO A 45 2.60 17.24 9.56
C PRO A 45 3.71 18.06 10.24
N PRO A 46 3.82 18.00 11.57
CA PRO A 46 4.94 18.61 12.29
C PRO A 46 6.30 18.03 11.87
N ASP A 47 7.35 18.83 12.00
CA ASP A 47 8.74 18.42 11.74
C ASP A 47 9.50 18.02 13.01
N THR A 48 8.96 18.29 14.20
CA THR A 48 9.62 18.05 15.50
C THR A 48 8.80 17.10 16.38
N VAL A 49 9.48 16.38 17.27
CA VAL A 49 8.84 15.50 18.25
C VAL A 49 7.91 16.30 19.16
N GLU A 50 8.33 17.47 19.64
CA GLU A 50 7.49 18.33 20.47
C GLU A 50 6.21 18.72 19.74
N GLY A 51 6.31 19.02 18.44
CA GLY A 51 5.15 19.32 17.60
C GLY A 51 4.19 18.15 17.48
N TYR A 52 4.69 16.92 17.34
CA TYR A 52 3.84 15.73 17.37
C TYR A 52 3.22 15.47 18.74
N VAL A 53 3.98 15.62 19.82
CA VAL A 53 3.47 15.45 21.19
C VAL A 53 2.36 16.46 21.48
N ASP A 54 2.55 17.71 21.08
CA ASP A 54 1.54 18.77 21.22
C ASP A 54 0.30 18.48 20.38
N LEU A 55 0.49 18.09 19.11
CA LEU A 55 -0.59 17.72 18.20
C LEU A 55 -1.40 16.53 18.72
N MET A 56 -0.72 15.49 19.22
CA MET A 56 -1.37 14.30 19.79
C MET A 56 -2.16 14.61 21.06
N SER A 57 -1.73 15.61 21.83
CA SER A 57 -2.41 16.06 23.03
C SER A 57 -3.69 16.84 22.71
N HIS A 58 -3.64 17.71 21.70
CA HIS A 58 -4.76 18.56 21.30
C HIS A 58 -5.76 17.84 20.37
N ASN A 59 -5.25 17.06 19.41
CA ASN A 59 -6.04 16.35 18.42
C ASN A 59 -5.39 15.00 18.06
N PRO A 60 -5.62 13.94 18.87
CA PRO A 60 -4.96 12.65 18.68
C PRO A 60 -5.30 12.00 17.34
N LEU A 61 -6.52 12.22 16.81
CA LEU A 61 -6.90 11.68 15.50
C LEU A 61 -6.06 12.31 14.38
N LEU A 62 -5.91 13.64 14.40
CA LEU A 62 -5.06 14.32 13.42
C LEU A 62 -3.60 13.90 13.57
N GLY A 63 -3.08 13.79 14.80
CA GLY A 63 -1.72 13.32 15.04
C GLY A 63 -1.45 11.91 14.51
N LEU A 64 -2.39 10.98 14.69
CA LEU A 64 -2.30 9.62 14.12
C LEU A 64 -2.27 9.66 12.59
N VAL A 65 -3.10 10.50 11.97
CA VAL A 65 -3.13 10.68 10.52
C VAL A 65 -1.84 11.33 10.00
N SER A 66 -1.29 12.29 10.74
CA SER A 66 0.00 12.95 10.45
C SER A 66 1.19 11.99 10.51
N LEU A 67 1.12 10.92 11.31
CA LEU A 67 2.08 9.81 11.31
C LEU A 67 1.67 8.64 10.40
N ASP A 68 0.93 8.92 9.33
CA ASP A 68 0.60 7.98 8.27
C ASP A 68 -0.18 6.73 8.72
N LEU A 69 -0.99 6.81 9.79
CA LEU A 69 -1.87 5.69 10.17
C LEU A 69 -2.82 5.30 9.02
N VAL A 70 -3.29 6.28 8.24
CA VAL A 70 -4.11 6.06 7.04
C VAL A 70 -3.36 5.24 6.00
N LEU A 71 -2.04 5.46 5.85
CA LEU A 71 -1.21 4.70 4.94
C LEU A 71 -1.01 3.26 5.43
N SER A 72 -1.00 3.00 6.75
CA SER A 72 -1.06 1.63 7.30
C SER A 72 -2.33 0.90 6.89
N VAL A 73 -3.50 1.55 7.00
CA VAL A 73 -4.76 0.97 6.53
C VAL A 73 -4.73 0.77 5.01
N ASN A 74 -4.21 1.75 4.27
CA ASN A 74 -4.04 1.64 2.83
C ASN A 74 -3.17 0.43 2.45
N ASN A 75 -2.06 0.20 3.14
CA ASN A 75 -1.18 -0.93 2.84
C ASN A 75 -1.82 -2.29 3.11
N VAL A 76 -2.75 -2.38 4.06
CA VAL A 76 -3.61 -3.57 4.21
C VAL A 76 -4.51 -3.75 2.98
N LEU A 77 -5.14 -2.68 2.48
CA LEU A 77 -5.92 -2.75 1.23
C LEU A 77 -5.04 -3.15 0.05
N VAL A 78 -3.86 -2.56 -0.09
CA VAL A 78 -2.89 -2.90 -1.14
C VAL A 78 -2.51 -4.38 -1.07
N ALA A 79 -2.30 -4.94 0.13
CA ALA A 79 -2.04 -6.37 0.30
C ALA A 79 -3.18 -7.24 -0.26
N LEU A 80 -4.43 -6.84 -0.07
CA LEU A 80 -5.60 -7.53 -0.65
C LEU A 80 -5.66 -7.40 -2.17
N VAL A 81 -5.23 -6.27 -2.74
CA VAL A 81 -5.07 -6.11 -4.19
C VAL A 81 -4.05 -7.12 -4.71
N TYR A 82 -2.89 -7.23 -4.07
CA TYR A 82 -1.87 -8.21 -4.45
C TYR A 82 -2.34 -9.65 -4.30
N LEU A 83 -3.09 -9.97 -3.26
CA LEU A 83 -3.70 -11.29 -3.11
C LEU A 83 -4.57 -11.65 -4.32
N ALA A 84 -5.41 -10.72 -4.77
CA ALA A 84 -6.22 -10.92 -5.97
C ALA A 84 -5.35 -11.07 -7.24
N LEU A 85 -4.26 -10.30 -7.36
CA LEU A 85 -3.31 -10.42 -8.48
C LEU A 85 -2.59 -11.78 -8.48
N VAL A 86 -2.18 -12.28 -7.30
CA VAL A 86 -1.59 -13.61 -7.12
C VAL A 86 -2.58 -14.70 -7.56
N VAL A 87 -3.84 -14.61 -7.13
CA VAL A 87 -4.91 -15.53 -7.55
C VAL A 87 -5.07 -15.55 -9.07
N VAL A 88 -5.14 -14.37 -9.70
CA VAL A 88 -5.28 -14.25 -11.17
C VAL A 88 -4.08 -14.86 -11.91
N LEU A 89 -2.87 -14.66 -11.39
CA LEU A 89 -1.64 -15.17 -11.99
C LEU A 89 -1.37 -16.64 -11.65
N TRP A 90 -2.05 -17.22 -10.65
CA TRP A 90 -1.74 -18.53 -10.09
C TRP A 90 -1.74 -19.66 -11.12
N ARG A 91 -2.57 -19.60 -12.17
CA ARG A 91 -2.56 -20.66 -13.20
C ARG A 91 -1.55 -20.44 -14.31
N ARG A 92 -1.20 -19.18 -14.60
CA ARG A 92 -0.42 -18.79 -15.80
C ARG A 92 1.03 -18.44 -15.50
N ALA A 93 1.35 -18.10 -14.26
CA ALA A 93 2.69 -17.70 -13.82
C ALA A 93 2.92 -18.10 -12.34
N ARG A 94 2.74 -19.40 -12.02
CA ARG A 94 2.79 -19.94 -10.64
C ARG A 94 3.97 -19.44 -9.82
N SER A 95 5.18 -19.63 -10.33
CA SER A 95 6.39 -19.26 -9.60
C SER A 95 6.45 -17.76 -9.34
N THR A 96 6.11 -16.94 -10.34
CA THR A 96 6.08 -15.48 -10.18
C THR A 96 5.00 -15.04 -9.18
N ALA A 97 3.81 -15.66 -9.23
CA ALA A 97 2.73 -15.37 -8.29
C ALA A 97 3.11 -15.72 -6.85
N ALA A 98 3.74 -16.88 -6.64
CA ALA A 98 4.20 -17.31 -5.31
C ALA A 98 5.30 -16.39 -4.76
N ILE A 99 6.31 -16.06 -5.56
CA ILE A 99 7.40 -15.16 -5.15
C ILE A 99 6.87 -13.77 -4.86
N ALA A 100 6.04 -13.20 -5.76
CA ALA A 100 5.46 -11.87 -5.54
C ALA A 100 4.58 -11.84 -4.29
N GLY A 101 3.76 -12.87 -4.06
CA GLY A 101 2.95 -12.98 -2.85
C GLY A 101 3.81 -13.01 -1.56
N ALA A 102 4.88 -13.79 -1.55
CA ALA A 102 5.79 -13.86 -0.41
C ALA A 102 6.47 -12.50 -0.13
N LEU A 103 6.97 -11.83 -1.18
CA LEU A 103 7.58 -10.51 -1.07
C LEU A 103 6.60 -9.47 -0.54
N VAL A 104 5.34 -9.51 -0.99
CA VAL A 104 4.30 -8.59 -0.51
C VAL A 104 3.98 -8.82 0.96
N VAL A 105 3.84 -10.08 1.40
CA VAL A 105 3.57 -10.38 2.81
C VAL A 105 4.70 -9.85 3.69
N LEU A 106 5.95 -10.11 3.33
CA LEU A 106 7.11 -9.61 4.05
C LEU A 106 7.18 -8.08 4.04
N GLY A 107 7.02 -7.46 2.87
CA GLY A 107 7.05 -6.01 2.72
C GLY A 107 5.95 -5.30 3.50
N MET A 108 4.72 -5.80 3.46
CA MET A 108 3.59 -5.23 4.21
C MET A 108 3.76 -5.40 5.71
N ALA A 109 4.26 -6.56 6.17
CA ALA A 109 4.61 -6.75 7.57
C ALA A 109 5.71 -5.74 8.02
N SER A 110 6.73 -5.53 7.20
CA SER A 110 7.78 -4.54 7.48
C SER A 110 7.23 -3.12 7.55
N TYR A 111 6.29 -2.73 6.69
CA TYR A 111 5.65 -1.42 6.76
C TYR A 111 4.86 -1.23 8.04
N LEU A 112 4.00 -2.19 8.39
CA LEU A 112 3.17 -2.12 9.59
C LEU A 112 4.03 -2.03 10.86
N ALA A 113 5.18 -2.73 10.87
CA ALA A 113 6.14 -2.64 11.97
C ALA A 113 6.93 -1.30 12.00
N SER A 114 6.99 -0.57 10.89
CA SER A 114 7.73 0.70 10.81
C SER A 114 6.93 1.92 11.27
N ASN A 115 5.60 1.83 11.35
CA ASN A 115 4.74 2.99 11.60
C ASN A 115 4.67 3.31 13.11
N PRO A 116 5.18 4.46 13.58
CA PRO A 116 5.24 4.78 15.02
C PRO A 116 3.99 5.49 15.54
N SER A 117 2.89 5.56 14.79
CA SER A 117 1.75 6.45 15.12
C SER A 117 1.16 6.17 16.50
N VAL A 118 0.93 4.90 16.83
CA VAL A 118 0.40 4.49 18.14
C VAL A 118 1.44 4.66 19.24
N ASP A 119 2.70 4.31 18.98
CA ASP A 119 3.79 4.46 19.96
C ASP A 119 4.00 5.94 20.32
N MET A 120 3.95 6.85 19.35
CA MET A 120 4.05 8.29 19.58
C MET A 120 2.83 8.82 20.35
N LEU A 121 1.63 8.29 20.11
CA LEU A 121 0.43 8.67 20.89
C LEU A 121 0.57 8.24 22.36
N LEU A 122 1.09 7.03 22.61
CA LEU A 122 1.34 6.55 23.97
C LEU A 122 2.42 7.39 24.66
N LEU A 123 3.51 7.70 23.94
CA LEU A 123 4.59 8.57 24.41
C LEU A 123 4.06 9.97 24.74
N ALA A 124 3.21 10.56 23.90
CA ALA A 124 2.62 11.88 24.15
C ALA A 124 1.76 11.89 25.43
N ARG A 125 1.01 10.82 25.70
CA ARG A 125 0.24 10.67 26.94
C ARG A 125 1.15 10.53 28.16
N GLU A 126 2.24 9.79 28.04
CA GLU A 126 3.25 9.67 29.10
C GLU A 126 3.92 11.02 29.37
N TYR A 127 4.29 11.75 28.31
CA TYR A 127 4.86 13.08 28.40
C TYR A 127 3.94 14.07 29.12
N ALA A 128 2.64 14.04 28.83
CA ALA A 128 1.65 14.90 29.46
C ALA A 128 1.53 14.64 30.98
N ALA A 129 1.69 13.39 31.43
CA ALA A 129 1.64 13.02 32.84
C ALA A 129 3.00 13.15 33.57
N ALA A 130 4.10 13.25 32.82
CA ALA A 130 5.45 13.21 33.38
C ALA A 130 5.87 14.53 34.07
N PRO A 131 6.64 14.45 35.17
CA PRO A 131 7.28 15.62 35.76
C PRO A 131 8.30 16.23 34.80
N ALA A 132 8.59 17.53 34.96
CA ALA A 132 9.48 18.26 34.06
C ALA A 132 10.87 17.63 33.91
N THR A 133 11.37 16.94 34.94
CA THR A 133 12.67 16.25 34.93
C THR A 133 12.72 15.02 34.00
N ALA A 134 11.58 14.38 33.73
CA ALA A 134 11.51 13.18 32.88
C ALA A 134 11.20 13.50 31.40
N ARG A 135 10.68 14.70 31.12
CA ARG A 135 10.28 15.14 29.78
C ARG A 135 11.39 15.09 28.72
N PRO A 136 12.65 15.49 29.00
CA PRO A 136 13.72 15.40 28.01
C PRO A 136 14.01 13.96 27.54
N ALA A 137 13.90 12.99 28.46
CA ALA A 137 14.11 11.58 28.11
C ALA A 137 12.98 11.05 27.20
N LEU A 138 11.74 11.48 27.43
CA LEU A 138 10.61 11.12 26.57
C LEU A 138 10.71 11.76 25.18
N LEU A 139 11.18 13.02 25.08
CA LEU A 139 11.42 13.64 23.78
C LEU A 139 12.54 12.92 23.01
N ALA A 140 13.62 12.54 23.70
CA ALA A 140 14.67 11.73 23.09
C ALA A 140 14.17 10.36 22.60
N ALA A 141 13.25 9.71 23.35
CA ALA A 141 12.59 8.49 22.88
C ALA A 141 11.71 8.75 21.65
N GLY A 142 11.03 9.90 21.58
CA GLY A 142 10.26 10.32 20.41
C GLY A 142 11.15 10.53 19.17
N GLU A 143 12.36 11.06 19.33
CA GLU A 143 13.34 11.20 18.23
C GLU A 143 13.73 9.83 17.66
N VAL A 144 13.89 8.83 18.52
CA VAL A 144 14.14 7.44 18.08
C VAL A 144 12.96 6.89 17.30
N LEU A 145 11.72 7.17 17.72
CA LEU A 145 10.52 6.74 17.00
C LEU A 145 10.43 7.38 15.61
N LEU A 146 10.60 8.70 15.51
CA LEU A 146 10.57 9.41 14.22
C LEU A 146 11.73 9.02 13.31
N GLY A 147 12.94 8.85 13.85
CA GLY A 147 14.09 8.37 13.08
C GLY A 147 13.89 6.95 12.55
N SER A 148 13.30 6.06 13.37
CA SER A 148 13.03 4.67 13.00
C SER A 148 11.92 4.52 11.96
N TRP A 149 10.98 5.47 11.92
CA TRP A 149 9.86 5.48 10.95
C TRP A 149 10.33 5.40 9.49
N ARG A 150 11.47 6.04 9.19
CA ARG A 150 12.11 6.04 7.88
C ARG A 150 13.31 5.09 7.81
N GLY A 151 13.42 4.19 8.79
CA GLY A 151 14.54 3.27 8.95
C GLY A 151 14.44 2.00 8.09
N THR A 152 15.15 0.96 8.53
CA THR A 152 15.33 -0.29 7.77
C THR A 152 14.01 -0.96 7.39
N ALA A 153 13.04 -1.02 8.30
CA ALA A 153 11.77 -1.69 8.03
C ALA A 153 10.98 -1.00 6.89
N PHE A 154 11.00 0.33 6.85
CA PHE A 154 10.39 1.12 5.78
C PHE A 154 11.11 0.91 4.44
N LEU A 155 12.44 0.87 4.45
CA LEU A 155 13.26 0.58 3.27
C LEU A 155 12.97 -0.83 2.72
N THR A 156 12.88 -1.83 3.60
CA THR A 156 12.53 -3.21 3.24
C THR A 156 11.15 -3.25 2.57
N TYR A 157 10.14 -2.57 3.13
CA TYR A 157 8.82 -2.45 2.51
C TYR A 157 8.91 -1.92 1.06
N TYR A 158 9.60 -0.79 0.85
CA TYR A 158 9.69 -0.17 -0.47
C TYR A 158 10.33 -1.09 -1.51
N ILE A 159 11.47 -1.70 -1.16
CA ILE A 159 12.23 -2.55 -2.09
C ILE A 159 11.47 -3.83 -2.40
N LEU A 160 10.98 -4.55 -1.38
CA LEU A 160 10.29 -5.82 -1.59
C LEU A 160 9.00 -5.62 -2.39
N ASN A 161 8.21 -4.60 -2.07
CA ASN A 161 6.97 -4.32 -2.80
C ASN A 161 7.22 -3.74 -4.19
N GLY A 162 8.26 -2.94 -4.39
CA GLY A 162 8.70 -2.50 -5.72
C GLY A 162 9.04 -3.70 -6.61
N ILE A 163 9.88 -4.62 -6.12
CA ILE A 163 10.24 -5.85 -6.84
C ILE A 163 9.00 -6.72 -7.11
N ALA A 164 8.12 -6.89 -6.12
CA ALA A 164 6.89 -7.65 -6.31
C ALA A 164 6.00 -7.04 -7.40
N LEU A 165 5.87 -5.72 -7.44
CA LEU A 165 5.09 -5.02 -8.46
C LEU A 165 5.69 -5.20 -9.85
N LEU A 166 7.02 -5.16 -9.97
CA LEU A 166 7.72 -5.42 -11.23
C LEU A 166 7.49 -6.85 -11.72
N LEU A 167 7.60 -7.83 -10.82
CA LEU A 167 7.34 -9.23 -11.13
C LEU A 167 5.89 -9.43 -11.62
N VAL A 168 4.92 -8.83 -10.93
CA VAL A 168 3.50 -8.86 -11.33
C VAL A 168 3.30 -8.19 -12.68
N GLY A 169 3.87 -7.00 -12.90
CA GLY A 169 3.78 -6.29 -14.18
C GLY A 169 4.32 -7.12 -15.34
N LEU A 170 5.52 -7.71 -15.18
CA LEU A 170 6.11 -8.60 -16.19
C LEU A 170 5.26 -9.84 -16.46
N ALA A 171 4.70 -10.46 -15.41
CA ALA A 171 3.79 -11.60 -15.56
C ALA A 171 2.51 -11.21 -16.30
N LEU A 172 1.95 -10.03 -16.04
CA LEU A 172 0.76 -9.52 -16.73
C LEU A 172 1.03 -9.21 -18.21
N ILE A 173 2.23 -8.73 -18.57
CA ILE A 173 2.62 -8.57 -19.99
C ILE A 173 2.61 -9.92 -20.71
N ARG A 174 3.21 -10.94 -20.10
CA ARG A 174 3.34 -12.28 -20.71
C ARG A 174 2.00 -13.00 -20.81
N THR A 175 1.21 -12.98 -19.75
CA THR A 175 -0.03 -13.77 -19.63
C THR A 175 -1.27 -13.07 -20.17
N ARG A 176 -1.21 -11.74 -20.30
CA ARG A 176 -2.31 -10.84 -20.68
C ARG A 176 -3.58 -10.97 -19.81
N ALA A 177 -3.46 -11.51 -18.60
CA ALA A 177 -4.60 -11.87 -17.75
C ALA A 177 -5.53 -10.67 -17.41
N LEU A 178 -4.97 -9.47 -17.24
CA LEU A 178 -5.73 -8.23 -16.97
C LEU A 178 -5.57 -7.17 -18.09
N GLY A 179 -4.88 -7.54 -19.17
CA GLY A 179 -4.52 -6.65 -20.27
C GLY A 179 -3.20 -5.89 -20.06
N ARG A 180 -2.64 -5.39 -21.17
CA ARG A 180 -1.32 -4.73 -21.19
C ARG A 180 -1.28 -3.39 -20.47
N ALA A 181 -2.40 -2.65 -20.43
CA ALA A 181 -2.46 -1.36 -19.76
C ALA A 181 -2.16 -1.50 -18.26
N VAL A 182 -2.82 -2.44 -17.58
CA VAL A 182 -2.57 -2.74 -16.15
C VAL A 182 -1.09 -3.08 -15.93
N ALA A 183 -0.53 -3.89 -16.82
CA ALA A 183 0.85 -4.34 -16.72
C ALA A 183 1.85 -3.18 -16.81
N TRP A 184 1.67 -2.25 -17.76
CA TRP A 184 2.56 -1.09 -17.89
C TRP A 184 2.47 -0.13 -16.71
N TRP A 185 1.25 0.17 -16.23
CA TRP A 185 1.08 1.03 -15.05
C TRP A 185 1.71 0.42 -13.80
N ALA A 186 1.60 -0.91 -13.62
CA ALA A 186 2.30 -1.63 -12.56
C ALA A 186 3.82 -1.48 -12.68
N LEU A 187 4.39 -1.69 -13.88
CA LEU A 187 5.84 -1.55 -14.07
C LEU A 187 6.35 -0.14 -13.78
N VAL A 188 5.67 0.89 -14.30
CA VAL A 188 6.04 2.29 -14.08
C VAL A 188 5.99 2.62 -12.59
N SER A 189 4.92 2.21 -11.89
CA SER A 189 4.82 2.37 -10.43
C SER A 189 5.94 1.65 -9.70
N GLY A 190 6.25 0.41 -10.08
CA GLY A 190 7.29 -0.41 -9.45
C GLY A 190 8.68 0.18 -9.61
N ILE A 191 9.00 0.73 -10.79
CA ILE A 191 10.28 1.41 -11.05
C ILE A 191 10.43 2.63 -10.13
N PHE A 192 9.39 3.47 -10.03
CA PHE A 192 9.44 4.64 -9.16
C PHE A 192 9.53 4.28 -7.67
N MET A 193 8.93 3.15 -7.26
CA MET A 193 9.08 2.64 -5.89
C MET A 193 10.47 2.09 -5.56
N LEU A 194 11.33 1.77 -6.54
CA LEU A 194 12.69 1.30 -6.25
C LEU A 194 13.60 2.38 -5.67
N VAL A 195 13.21 3.65 -5.72
CA VAL A 195 13.91 4.76 -5.08
C VAL A 195 13.04 5.30 -3.95
N PRO A 196 13.20 4.79 -2.72
CA PRO A 196 12.39 5.20 -1.57
C PRO A 196 12.56 6.68 -1.23
N SER A 197 11.57 7.25 -0.55
CA SER A 197 11.57 8.64 -0.09
C SER A 197 12.72 9.00 0.87
N THR A 198 13.39 8.00 1.44
CA THR A 198 14.53 8.18 2.34
C THR A 198 15.81 8.62 1.63
N PHE A 199 15.89 8.49 0.31
CA PHE A 199 17.05 8.89 -0.50
C PHE A 199 17.04 10.40 -0.85
N GLY A 200 16.60 11.23 0.09
CA GLY A 200 16.49 12.68 -0.06
C GLY A 200 15.41 13.11 -1.05
N THR A 201 15.55 14.33 -1.60
CA THR A 201 14.54 14.96 -2.46
C THR A 201 14.20 14.14 -3.70
N LEU A 202 15.19 13.47 -4.30
CA LEU A 202 14.96 12.61 -5.47
C LEU A 202 14.03 11.45 -5.12
N GLY A 203 14.31 10.76 -4.01
CA GLY A 203 13.48 9.68 -3.52
C GLY A 203 12.06 10.15 -3.20
N LEU A 204 11.93 11.32 -2.56
CA LEU A 204 10.62 11.90 -2.24
C LEU A 204 9.80 12.14 -3.52
N VAL A 205 10.39 12.80 -4.52
CA VAL A 205 9.72 13.06 -5.81
C VAL A 205 9.34 11.75 -6.51
N MET A 206 10.25 10.77 -6.56
CA MET A 206 9.96 9.47 -7.18
C MET A 206 8.84 8.74 -6.44
N SER A 207 8.82 8.76 -5.11
CA SER A 207 7.77 8.13 -4.32
C SER A 207 6.39 8.76 -4.57
N LEU A 208 6.31 10.09 -4.65
CA LEU A 208 5.08 10.80 -4.97
C LEU A 208 4.64 10.55 -6.42
N LEU A 209 5.59 10.55 -7.36
CA LEU A 209 5.33 10.23 -8.76
C LEU A 209 4.82 8.80 -8.93
N SER A 210 5.23 7.85 -8.06
CA SER A 210 4.76 6.47 -8.11
C SER A 210 3.27 6.31 -7.80
N LEU A 211 2.69 7.24 -7.01
CA LEU A 211 1.28 7.19 -6.60
C LEU A 211 0.31 7.35 -7.77
N PHE A 212 0.66 8.17 -8.76
CA PHE A 212 -0.21 8.38 -9.92
C PHE A 212 -0.35 7.11 -10.78
N PRO A 213 0.73 6.47 -11.26
CA PRO A 213 0.69 5.15 -11.90
C PRO A 213 -0.03 4.09 -11.07
N TRP A 214 0.22 4.07 -9.74
CA TRP A 214 -0.45 3.16 -8.82
C TRP A 214 -1.98 3.34 -8.83
N CYS A 215 -2.45 4.59 -8.72
CA CYS A 215 -3.89 4.89 -8.71
C CYS A 215 -4.56 4.50 -10.03
N VAL A 216 -3.92 4.81 -11.17
CA VAL A 216 -4.44 4.41 -12.50
C VAL A 216 -4.49 2.89 -12.61
N MET A 217 -3.44 2.18 -12.16
CA MET A 217 -3.44 0.72 -12.12
C MET A 217 -4.60 0.19 -11.27
N CYS A 218 -4.80 0.71 -10.07
CA CYS A 218 -5.87 0.28 -9.15
C CYS A 218 -7.26 0.39 -9.77
N VAL A 219 -7.58 1.50 -10.42
CA VAL A 219 -8.87 1.69 -11.10
C VAL A 219 -9.06 0.67 -12.22
N LEU A 220 -8.02 0.44 -13.03
CA LEU A 220 -8.07 -0.54 -14.11
C LEU A 220 -8.19 -1.99 -13.59
N VAL A 221 -7.44 -2.32 -12.54
CA VAL A 221 -7.49 -3.62 -11.87
C VAL A 221 -8.87 -3.87 -11.29
N ALA A 222 -9.44 -2.91 -10.55
CA ALA A 222 -10.77 -3.04 -9.95
C ALA A 222 -11.82 -3.41 -11.00
N ARG A 223 -11.85 -2.68 -12.11
CA ARG A 223 -12.77 -2.95 -13.23
C ARG A 223 -12.58 -4.36 -13.81
N ARG A 224 -11.33 -4.79 -13.98
CA ARG A 224 -11.01 -6.11 -14.55
C ARG A 224 -11.34 -7.24 -13.58
N LEU A 225 -11.06 -7.09 -12.29
CA LEU A 225 -11.38 -8.08 -11.26
C LEU A 225 -12.89 -8.25 -11.12
N TRP A 226 -13.68 -7.17 -11.13
CA TRP A 226 -15.15 -7.25 -11.17
C TRP A 226 -15.68 -8.00 -12.39
N PHE A 227 -15.11 -7.74 -13.57
CA PHE A 227 -15.46 -8.47 -14.78
C PHE A 227 -15.16 -9.97 -14.66
N LEU A 228 -14.01 -10.34 -14.08
CA LEU A 228 -13.64 -11.75 -13.87
C LEU A 228 -14.52 -12.43 -12.81
N ALA A 229 -14.99 -11.68 -11.80
CA ALA A 229 -15.87 -12.16 -10.74
C ALA A 229 -17.34 -12.29 -11.16
N SER A 230 -17.72 -11.70 -12.30
CA SER A 230 -19.09 -11.75 -12.84
C SER A 230 -19.36 -13.09 -13.53
N ARG A 231 -20.51 -13.72 -13.24
CA ARG A 231 -20.89 -14.98 -13.89
C ARG A 231 -21.06 -14.75 -15.40
N PRO A 232 -20.51 -15.62 -16.27
CA PRO A 232 -20.79 -15.54 -17.69
C PRO A 232 -22.30 -15.77 -17.94
N PRO A 233 -22.90 -15.10 -18.94
CA PRO A 233 -24.30 -15.34 -19.30
C PRO A 233 -24.50 -16.82 -19.67
N PRO A 234 -25.70 -17.39 -19.40
CA PRO A 234 -25.99 -18.76 -19.80
C PRO A 234 -25.84 -18.89 -21.31
N ALA A 235 -25.20 -19.97 -21.77
CA ALA A 235 -25.10 -20.27 -23.19
C ALA A 235 -26.54 -20.39 -23.75
N THR A 236 -26.93 -19.49 -24.64
CA THR A 236 -28.15 -19.64 -25.42
C THR A 236 -27.98 -20.88 -26.29
N ARG A 237 -28.73 -21.93 -25.96
CA ARG A 237 -28.83 -23.15 -26.77
C ARG A 237 -29.58 -22.90 -28.05
#